data_AF-U1N8N2-F1
#
_entry.id   AF-U1N8N2-F1
#
_cell.length_a   1.000
_cell.length_b   1.000
_cell.length_c   1.000
_cell.angle_alpha   90.00
_cell.angle_beta   90.00
_cell.angle_gamma   90.00
#
_symmetry.space_group_name_H-M   'P 1'
#
loop_
_entity.id
_entity.type
_entity.pdbx_description
1 polymer ?
#
loop_
_entity_poly.entity_id
_entity_poly.type
_entity_poly.pdbx_seq_one_letter_code
_entity_poly.pdbx_strand_id
1 'polypeptide(L)'
;MMTDPEVRQLLNWHAFEELEHKSVAFDVYRAANGPEWLRVWMMRIAVPLMTPLLILSTLVSIVATDPVGRRQPVRILRETWQLLRGPLLKGAFTEAWAFTRWGFHPDDIDTTALLEKWSEELFGKDGELVGHLR
;
A
#
# COMPACT_ATOMS: atom_id res chain seq x y z
N MET A 1 5.97 -16.53 6.17
CA MET A 1 6.83 -15.38 5.78
C MET A 1 6.54 -14.18 6.68
N MET A 2 5.31 -13.64 6.76
CA MET A 2 4.96 -12.57 7.73
C MET A 2 4.93 -12.99 9.21
N THR A 3 5.02 -14.29 9.50
CA THR A 3 5.12 -14.82 10.87
C THR A 3 6.53 -14.72 11.46
N ASP A 4 7.52 -14.42 10.62
CA ASP A 4 8.89 -14.18 11.06
C ASP A 4 9.02 -12.75 11.60
N PRO A 5 9.48 -12.55 12.85
CA PRO A 5 9.64 -11.22 13.43
C PRO A 5 10.54 -10.29 12.62
N GLU A 6 11.62 -10.80 12.03
CA GLU A 6 12.57 -9.96 11.26
C GLU A 6 11.93 -9.45 9.96
N VAL A 7 11.23 -10.33 9.24
CA VAL A 7 10.51 -9.95 8.01
C VAL A 7 9.42 -8.92 8.32
N ARG A 8 8.73 -9.07 9.45
CA ARG A 8 7.70 -8.11 9.87
C ARG A 8 8.31 -6.75 10.19
N GLN A 9 9.44 -6.72 10.90
CA GLN A 9 10.14 -5.47 11.22
C GLN A 9 10.65 -4.77 9.97
N LEU A 10 11.23 -5.51 9.02
CA LEU A 10 11.64 -4.98 7.72
C LEU A 10 10.47 -4.32 6.98
N LEU A 11 9.32 -5.01 6.91
CA LEU A 11 8.14 -4.47 6.23
C LEU A 11 7.57 -3.24 6.93
N ASN A 12 7.56 -3.21 8.27
CA ASN A 12 7.12 -2.05 9.03
C ASN A 12 8.05 -0.85 8.83
N TRP A 13 9.37 -1.08 8.83
CA TRP A 13 10.36 -0.04 8.55
C TRP A 13 10.23 0.50 7.12
N HIS A 14 10.09 -0.37 6.11
CA HIS A 14 9.83 0.07 4.73
C HIS A 14 8.54 0.90 4.65
N ALA A 15 7.44 0.43 5.27
CA ALA A 15 6.19 1.18 5.25
C ALA A 15 6.33 2.57 5.91
N PHE A 16 7.14 2.68 6.96
CA PHE A 16 7.48 3.95 7.60
C PHE A 16 8.28 4.86 6.66
N GLU A 17 9.33 4.35 6.00
CA GLU A 17 10.14 5.10 5.03
C GLU A 17 9.29 5.61 3.84
N GLU A 18 8.37 4.79 3.33
CA GLU A 18 7.49 5.18 2.23
C GLU A 18 6.53 6.33 2.59
N LEU A 19 6.16 6.47 3.89
CA LEU A 19 5.38 7.62 4.36
C LEU A 19 6.19 8.92 4.30
N GLU A 20 7.50 8.86 4.50
CA GLU A 20 8.41 10.01 4.35
C GLU A 20 8.67 10.31 2.86
N HIS A 21 8.76 9.28 2.01
CA HIS A 21 9.03 9.43 0.58
C HIS A 21 7.83 9.87 -0.28
N LYS A 22 6.60 9.84 0.27
CA LYS A 22 5.37 10.11 -0.51
C LYS A 22 5.38 11.44 -1.28
N SER A 23 5.94 12.51 -0.69
CA SER A 23 6.00 13.84 -1.29
C SER A 23 7.15 13.96 -2.29
N VAL A 24 8.29 13.31 -2.01
CA VAL A 24 9.51 13.37 -2.83
C VAL A 24 9.24 12.98 -4.29
N ALA A 25 8.57 11.85 -4.52
CA ALA A 25 8.28 11.40 -5.89
C ALA A 25 7.34 12.37 -6.64
N PHE A 26 6.39 12.96 -5.92
CA PHE A 26 5.44 13.93 -6.47
C PHE A 26 6.13 15.25 -6.82
N ASP A 27 7.01 15.73 -5.95
CA ASP A 27 7.78 16.95 -6.15
C ASP A 27 8.76 16.81 -7.32
N VAL A 28 9.43 15.66 -7.46
CA VAL A 28 10.28 15.36 -8.62
C VAL A 28 9.46 15.41 -9.92
N TYR A 29 8.26 14.82 -9.93
CA TYR A 29 7.37 14.88 -11.10
C TYR A 29 7.00 16.32 -11.46
N ARG A 30 6.65 17.14 -10.47
CA ARG A 30 6.32 18.57 -10.68
C ARG A 30 7.53 19.39 -11.13
N ALA A 31 8.70 19.16 -10.52
CA ALA A 31 9.95 19.83 -10.87
C ALA A 31 10.39 19.49 -12.31
N ALA A 32 10.08 18.29 -12.79
CA ALA A 32 10.28 17.87 -14.18
C ALA A 32 9.22 18.45 -15.16
N ASN A 33 8.38 19.39 -14.74
CA ASN A 33 7.25 19.96 -15.49
C ASN A 33 6.20 18.91 -15.91
N GLY A 34 6.03 17.86 -15.11
CA GLY A 34 4.99 16.85 -15.31
C GLY A 34 3.59 17.48 -15.21
N PRO A 35 2.75 17.37 -16.26
CA PRO A 35 1.46 18.05 -16.26
C PRO A 35 0.43 17.33 -15.40
N GLU A 36 -0.25 18.07 -14.55
CA GLU A 36 -1.22 17.52 -13.58
C GLU A 36 -2.33 16.66 -14.22
N TRP A 37 -2.83 17.06 -15.39
CA TRP A 37 -3.86 16.29 -16.08
C TRP A 37 -3.41 14.88 -16.43
N LEU A 38 -2.13 14.68 -16.76
CA LEU A 38 -1.58 13.38 -17.14
C LEU A 38 -1.54 12.46 -15.93
N ARG A 39 -1.05 12.97 -14.79
CA ARG A 39 -1.06 12.28 -13.50
C ARG A 39 -2.47 11.82 -13.10
N VAL A 40 -3.45 12.71 -13.19
CA VAL A 40 -4.86 12.40 -12.90
C VAL A 40 -5.40 11.34 -13.86
N TRP A 41 -5.15 11.49 -15.16
CA TRP A 41 -5.65 10.58 -16.18
C TRP A 41 -5.05 9.18 -16.04
N MET A 42 -3.73 9.09 -15.81
CA MET A 42 -3.03 7.84 -15.54
C MET A 42 -3.59 7.12 -14.32
N MET A 43 -3.81 7.83 -13.21
CA MET A 43 -4.38 7.21 -12.00
C MET A 43 -5.81 6.70 -12.23
N ARG A 44 -6.64 7.47 -12.93
CA ARG A 44 -8.02 7.09 -13.27
C ARG A 44 -8.12 5.88 -14.20
N ILE A 45 -7.06 5.51 -14.90
CA ILE A 45 -7.01 4.31 -15.74
C ILE A 45 -6.32 3.16 -15.00
N ALA A 46 -5.18 3.43 -14.38
CA ALA A 46 -4.37 2.43 -13.71
C ALA A 46 -5.16 1.72 -12.61
N VAL A 47 -5.86 2.46 -11.73
CA VAL A 47 -6.60 1.86 -10.60
C VAL A 47 -7.71 0.90 -11.08
N PRO A 48 -8.68 1.31 -11.92
CA PRO A 48 -9.74 0.41 -12.34
C PRO A 48 -9.28 -0.70 -13.29
N LEU A 49 -8.14 -0.57 -13.97
CA LEU A 49 -7.60 -1.62 -14.84
C LEU A 49 -6.76 -2.63 -14.06
N MET A 50 -5.81 -2.16 -13.24
CA MET A 50 -4.84 -3.02 -12.56
C MET A 50 -5.47 -3.79 -11.41
N THR A 51 -6.41 -3.18 -10.67
CA THR A 51 -7.06 -3.85 -9.53
C THR A 51 -7.78 -5.14 -9.93
N PRO A 52 -8.73 -5.15 -10.89
CA PRO A 52 -9.38 -6.40 -11.30
C PRO A 52 -8.42 -7.35 -12.00
N LEU A 53 -7.41 -6.83 -12.72
CA LEU A 53 -6.39 -7.67 -13.36
C LEU A 53 -5.56 -8.44 -12.32
N LEU A 54 -5.14 -7.79 -11.23
CA LEU A 54 -4.41 -8.43 -10.14
C LEU A 54 -5.26 -9.47 -9.41
N ILE A 55 -6.53 -9.16 -9.15
CA ILE A 55 -7.46 -10.11 -8.53
C ILE A 55 -7.66 -11.32 -9.45
N LEU A 56 -7.97 -11.08 -10.74
CA LEU A 56 -8.22 -12.15 -11.70
C LEU A 56 -6.98 -13.01 -11.92
N SER A 57 -5.81 -12.41 -12.10
CA SER A 57 -4.54 -13.16 -12.26
C SER A 57 -4.22 -14.01 -11.03
N THR A 58 -4.49 -13.49 -9.82
CA THR A 58 -4.34 -14.27 -8.58
C THR A 58 -5.33 -15.43 -8.53
N LEU A 59 -6.61 -15.20 -8.85
CA LEU A 59 -7.62 -16.26 -8.89
C LEU A 59 -7.31 -17.33 -9.94
N VAL A 60 -6.86 -16.92 -11.13
CA VAL A 60 -6.40 -17.83 -12.19
C VAL A 60 -5.19 -18.61 -11.73
N SER A 61 -4.22 -17.98 -11.05
CA SER A 61 -3.07 -18.66 -10.48
C SER A 61 -3.50 -19.71 -9.45
N ILE A 62 -4.39 -19.38 -8.51
CA ILE A 62 -4.93 -20.34 -7.54
C ILE A 62 -5.59 -21.52 -8.26
N VAL A 63 -6.44 -21.23 -9.24
CA VAL A 63 -7.08 -22.28 -10.04
C VAL A 63 -6.02 -23.10 -10.78
N ALA A 64 -4.96 -22.52 -11.31
CA ALA A 64 -3.96 -23.24 -12.09
C ALA A 64 -3.00 -24.07 -11.22
N THR A 65 -2.55 -23.54 -10.08
CA THR A 65 -1.40 -24.08 -9.34
C THR A 65 -1.71 -24.59 -7.94
N ASP A 66 -2.87 -24.27 -7.35
CA ASP A 66 -3.25 -24.70 -6.00
C ASP A 66 -4.39 -25.74 -6.02
N PRO A 67 -4.09 -27.03 -5.82
CA PRO A 67 -5.10 -28.09 -5.78
C PRO A 67 -6.12 -27.94 -4.65
N VAL A 68 -5.75 -27.32 -3.53
CA VAL A 68 -6.65 -27.11 -2.38
C VAL A 68 -7.58 -25.94 -2.69
N GLY A 69 -7.02 -24.81 -3.10
CA GLY A 69 -7.78 -23.61 -3.47
C GLY A 69 -8.78 -23.88 -4.60
N ARG A 70 -8.39 -24.64 -5.64
CA ARG A 70 -9.28 -25.02 -6.74
C ARG A 70 -10.52 -25.79 -6.28
N ARG A 71 -10.42 -26.59 -5.21
CA ARG A 71 -11.53 -27.39 -4.67
C ARG A 71 -12.44 -26.60 -3.72
N GLN A 72 -12.07 -25.38 -3.34
CA GLN A 72 -12.78 -24.58 -2.33
C GLN A 72 -13.17 -23.18 -2.86
N PRO A 73 -13.88 -23.06 -4.00
CA PRO A 73 -14.14 -21.77 -4.66
C PRO A 73 -14.90 -20.78 -3.78
N VAL A 74 -15.88 -21.26 -3.00
CA VAL A 74 -16.67 -20.41 -2.08
C VAL A 74 -15.78 -19.79 -1.00
N ARG A 75 -14.82 -20.57 -0.47
CA ARG A 75 -13.87 -20.09 0.53
C ARG A 75 -12.96 -19.02 -0.06
N ILE A 76 -12.40 -19.26 -1.24
CA ILE A 76 -11.51 -18.30 -1.91
C ILE A 76 -12.24 -16.99 -2.22
N LEU A 77 -13.48 -17.04 -2.69
CA LEU A 77 -14.30 -15.84 -2.91
C LEU A 77 -14.55 -15.08 -1.60
N ARG A 78 -14.86 -15.81 -0.52
CA ARG A 78 -15.04 -15.21 0.81
C ARG A 78 -13.76 -14.54 1.32
N GLU A 79 -12.62 -15.22 1.21
CA GLU A 79 -11.31 -14.69 1.64
C GLU A 79 -10.91 -13.47 0.80
N THR A 80 -11.14 -13.50 -0.52
CA THR A 80 -10.93 -12.35 -1.42
C THR A 80 -11.79 -11.17 -0.98
N TRP A 81 -13.07 -11.40 -0.70
CA TRP A 81 -13.99 -10.36 -0.23
C TRP A 81 -13.58 -9.79 1.13
N GLN A 82 -13.15 -10.65 2.05
CA GLN A 82 -12.64 -10.25 3.37
C GLN A 82 -11.37 -9.42 3.24
N LEU A 83 -10.48 -9.74 2.30
CA LEU A 83 -9.28 -8.96 2.03
C LEU A 83 -9.62 -7.58 1.45
N LEU A 84 -10.53 -7.51 0.49
CA LEU A 84 -10.99 -6.24 -0.12
C LEU A 84 -11.68 -5.31 0.88
N ARG A 85 -12.34 -5.85 1.91
CA ARG A 85 -12.98 -5.08 3.00
C ARG A 85 -12.15 -5.01 4.27
N GLY A 86 -10.99 -5.66 4.28
CA GLY A 86 -10.12 -5.78 5.43
C GLY A 86 -9.40 -4.48 5.73
N PRO A 87 -8.76 -4.38 6.90
CA PRO A 87 -8.03 -3.18 7.30
C PRO A 87 -6.91 -2.80 6.33
N LEU A 88 -6.35 -3.77 5.58
CA LEU A 88 -5.29 -3.53 4.59
C LEU A 88 -5.72 -2.67 3.40
N LEU A 89 -6.98 -2.81 2.94
CA LEU A 89 -7.47 -2.10 1.75
C LEU A 89 -8.57 -1.08 2.10
N LYS A 90 -8.97 -1.02 3.37
CA LYS A 90 -9.94 -0.05 3.86
C LYS A 90 -9.36 1.36 3.70
N GLY A 91 -10.07 2.22 2.97
CA GLY A 91 -9.66 3.61 2.73
C GLY A 91 -8.71 3.80 1.55
N ALA A 92 -8.03 2.75 1.07
CA ALA A 92 -7.07 2.84 -0.04
C ALA A 92 -7.69 3.44 -1.31
N PHE A 93 -8.93 3.07 -1.63
CA PHE A 93 -9.65 3.66 -2.77
C PHE A 93 -9.94 5.16 -2.59
N THR A 94 -10.27 5.59 -1.37
CA THR A 94 -10.56 6.99 -1.07
C THR A 94 -9.31 7.83 -1.19
N GLU A 95 -8.18 7.35 -0.69
CA GLU A 95 -6.88 8.00 -0.79
C GLU A 95 -6.38 8.04 -2.25
N ALA A 96 -6.49 6.92 -2.98
CA ALA A 96 -6.17 6.88 -4.41
C ALA A 96 -7.05 7.85 -5.22
N TRP A 97 -8.31 8.04 -4.83
CA TRP A 97 -9.18 9.02 -5.46
C TRP A 97 -8.80 10.46 -5.10
N ALA A 98 -8.32 10.72 -3.88
CA ALA A 98 -7.80 12.02 -3.49
C ALA A 98 -6.63 12.45 -4.40
N PHE A 99 -5.78 11.50 -4.79
CA PHE A 99 -4.73 11.73 -5.78
C PHE A 99 -5.28 12.23 -7.12
N THR A 100 -6.51 11.91 -7.51
CA THR A 100 -7.07 12.38 -8.79
C THR A 100 -7.57 13.84 -8.75
N ARG A 101 -7.52 14.49 -7.59
CA ARG A 101 -7.97 15.88 -7.43
C ARG A 101 -6.94 16.85 -8.00
N TRP A 102 -7.46 17.95 -8.55
CA TRP A 102 -6.65 19.07 -9.00
C TRP A 102 -6.11 19.85 -7.80
N GLY A 103 -4.84 20.25 -7.87
CA GLY A 103 -4.14 20.94 -6.78
C GLY A 103 -3.75 20.04 -5.60
N PHE A 104 -3.92 18.72 -5.72
CA PHE A 104 -3.56 17.76 -4.68
C PHE A 104 -2.05 17.76 -4.42
N HIS A 105 -1.67 17.65 -3.14
CA HIS A 105 -0.33 17.29 -2.70
C HIS A 105 -0.37 16.08 -1.76
N PRO A 106 0.61 15.15 -1.79
CA PRO A 106 0.68 14.05 -0.81
C PRO A 106 0.67 14.50 0.66
N ASP A 107 1.14 15.71 0.94
CA ASP A 107 1.13 16.30 2.29
C ASP A 107 -0.25 16.81 2.73
N ASP A 108 -1.24 16.86 1.83
CA ASP A 108 -2.64 17.13 2.21
C ASP A 108 -3.22 16.00 3.09
N ILE A 109 -2.56 14.83 3.10
CA ILE A 109 -2.88 13.70 3.97
C ILE A 109 -1.94 13.78 5.18
N ASP A 110 -2.47 14.23 6.32
CA ASP A 110 -1.71 14.32 7.57
C ASP A 110 -1.37 12.92 8.09
N THR A 111 -0.07 12.62 8.08
CA THR A 111 0.51 11.36 8.57
C THR A 111 1.39 11.58 9.80
N THR A 112 1.39 12.79 10.39
CA THR A 112 2.31 13.16 11.49
C THR A 112 2.15 12.25 12.70
N ALA A 113 0.92 12.10 13.20
CA ALA A 113 0.64 11.22 14.34
C ALA A 113 0.96 9.74 14.05
N LEU A 114 0.84 9.31 12.79
CA LEU A 114 1.18 7.95 12.37
C LEU A 114 2.71 7.76 12.38
N LEU A 115 3.45 8.73 11.85
CA LEU A 115 4.92 8.74 11.85
C LEU A 115 5.47 8.78 13.29
N GLU A 116 4.94 9.65 14.16
CA GLU A 116 5.37 9.71 15.56
C GLU A 116 5.18 8.38 16.27
N LYS A 117 4.00 7.76 16.11
CA LYS A 117 3.71 6.45 16.69
C LYS A 117 4.70 5.38 16.22
N TRP A 118 4.89 5.25 14.91
CA TRP A 118 5.75 4.19 14.36
C TRP A 118 7.23 4.49 14.58
N SER A 119 7.63 5.76 14.64
CA SER A 119 8.98 6.17 15.05
C SER A 119 9.26 5.73 16.49
N GLU A 120 8.30 5.90 17.41
CA GLU A 120 8.44 5.43 18.78
C GLU A 120 8.46 3.89 18.88
N GLU A 121 7.56 3.19 18.18
CA GLU A 121 7.50 1.72 18.20
C GLU A 121 8.76 1.06 17.59
N LEU A 122 9.33 1.64 16.53
CA LEU A 122 10.50 1.09 15.85
C LEU A 122 11.82 1.57 16.44
N PHE A 123 11.94 2.84 16.79
CA PHE A 123 13.20 3.51 17.12
C PHE A 123 13.21 4.25 18.46
N GLY A 124 12.12 4.19 19.24
CA GLY A 124 12.07 4.72 20.60
C GLY A 124 13.06 4.03 21.54
N LYS A 125 13.12 4.42 22.82
CA LYS A 125 14.13 3.90 23.77
C LYS A 125 14.15 2.36 23.89
N ASP A 126 12.98 1.74 23.76
CA ASP A 126 12.78 0.29 23.78
C ASP A 126 12.27 -0.24 22.43
N GLY A 127 12.51 0.49 21.33
CA GLY A 127 11.98 0.21 20.01
C GLY A 127 12.52 -1.09 19.40
N GLU A 128 11.70 -1.75 18.57
CA GLU A 128 12.01 -3.08 18.01
C GLU A 128 13.32 -3.10 17.18
N LEU A 129 13.73 -1.96 16.61
CA LEU A 129 14.89 -1.85 15.72
C LEU A 129 16.12 -1.16 16.32
N VAL A 130 16.07 -0.70 17.56
CA VAL A 130 17.19 0.04 18.20
C VAL A 130 18.49 -0.76 18.19
N GLY A 131 18.41 -2.07 18.41
CA GLY A 131 19.58 -2.97 18.40
C GLY A 131 20.29 -3.07 17.04
N HIS A 132 19.63 -2.64 15.96
CA HIS A 132 20.14 -2.71 14.58
C HIS A 132 20.77 -1.40 14.08
N LEU A 133 20.66 -0.29 14.81
CA LEU A 133 21.18 1.03 14.42
C LEU A 133 22.69 1.23 14.68
N ARG A 134 23.52 0.22 14.42
CA ARG A 134 24.98 0.30 14.64
C ARG A 134 25.75 0.94 13.50
#